data_AF-A0A5E4PMW5-F1
#
_entry.id   AF-A0A5E4PMW5-F1
#
_cell.length_a   1.000
_cell.length_b   1.000
_cell.length_c   1.000
_cell.angle_alpha   90.00
_cell.angle_beta   90.00
_cell.angle_gamma   90.00
#
_symmetry.space_group_name_H-M   'P 1'
#
loop_
_entity.id
_entity.type
_entity.pdbx_description
1 polymer ?
#
loop_
_entity_poly.entity_id
_entity_poly.type
_entity_poly.pdbx_seq_one_letter_code
_entity_poly.pdbx_strand_id
1 'polypeptide(L)'
;MESESFAIVDININDKHENHQSNGNTKKSISTVIKIKRDRNERDYIGFATLPEQVHRKSVKRGFDFTLMVVGESGLGKSTLINSLFLGDLYKGRKIPDIE
;
A
#
# COMPACT_ATOMS: atom_id res chain seq x y z
N MET A 1 22.09 32.18 8.73
CA MET A 1 22.07 32.31 7.26
C MET A 1 21.01 31.35 6.73
N GLU A 2 19.89 31.88 6.25
CA GLU A 2 18.76 31.10 5.75
C GLU A 2 19.19 30.38 4.46
N SER A 3 19.39 29.06 4.51
CA SER A 3 19.83 28.30 3.34
C SER A 3 18.64 28.13 2.38
N GLU A 4 18.66 28.85 1.27
CA GLU A 4 17.63 28.73 0.24
C GLU A 4 17.79 27.42 -0.53
N SER A 5 16.71 26.64 -0.65
CA SER A 5 16.71 25.39 -1.42
C SER A 5 16.18 25.64 -2.83
N PHE A 6 17.01 25.34 -3.82
CA PHE A 6 16.65 25.35 -5.24
C PHE A 6 16.43 23.91 -5.71
N ALA A 7 15.44 23.68 -6.56
CA ALA A 7 15.27 22.42 -7.28
C ALA A 7 15.53 22.68 -8.76
N ILE A 8 16.29 21.80 -9.40
CA ILE A 8 16.47 21.81 -10.86
C ILE A 8 15.42 20.87 -11.43
N VAL A 9 14.53 21.39 -12.28
CA VAL A 9 13.55 20.61 -13.01
C VAL A 9 13.94 20.60 -14.48
N ASP A 10 14.32 19.43 -14.97
CA ASP A 10 14.55 19.22 -16.40
C ASP A 10 13.22 19.04 -17.11
N ILE A 11 12.76 20.07 -17.80
CA ILE A 11 11.54 20.00 -18.62
C ILE A 11 11.96 19.58 -20.03
N ASN A 12 11.78 18.30 -20.34
CA ASN A 12 11.97 17.81 -21.70
C ASN A 12 10.70 18.08 -22.53
N ILE A 13 10.64 19.26 -23.14
CA ILE A 13 9.58 19.60 -24.11
C ILE A 13 9.93 18.91 -25.43
N ASN A 14 9.61 17.62 -25.51
CA ASN A 14 9.45 16.94 -26.79
C ASN A 14 7.96 16.73 -27.00
N ASP A 15 7.28 17.77 -27.47
CA ASP A 15 5.98 17.60 -28.11
C ASP A 15 6.25 16.90 -29.45
N LYS A 16 6.13 15.58 -29.47
CA LYS A 16 6.29 14.77 -30.68
C LYS A 16 4.93 14.61 -31.33
N HIS A 17 4.67 15.43 -32.34
CA HIS A 17 4.02 14.93 -33.53
C HIS A 17 5.04 14.88 -34.68
N GLU A 18 5.10 13.70 -35.29
CA GLU A 18 5.64 13.34 -36.62
C GLU A 18 7.03 12.71 -36.77
N ASN A 19 6.99 11.65 -37.59
CA ASN A 19 8.07 10.93 -38.25
C ASN A 19 8.83 11.85 -39.21
N HIS A 20 10.15 11.89 -39.10
CA HIS A 20 11.10 11.46 -40.15
C HIS A 20 12.53 11.89 -39.78
N GLN A 21 13.46 11.34 -40.53
CA GLN A 21 14.82 10.99 -40.15
C GLN A 21 15.84 12.10 -40.44
N SER A 22 16.89 12.08 -39.62
CA SER A 22 18.26 12.59 -39.87
C SER A 22 18.66 13.99 -39.40
N ASN A 23 19.93 14.02 -38.96
CA ASN A 23 20.85 15.13 -38.74
C ASN A 23 20.80 15.92 -37.41
N GLY A 24 21.65 15.47 -36.47
CA GLY A 24 22.87 16.20 -36.17
C GLY A 24 22.83 17.42 -35.24
N ASN A 25 21.71 17.76 -34.61
CA ASN A 25 21.68 18.80 -33.57
C ASN A 25 21.22 18.19 -32.24
N THR A 26 22.15 18.04 -31.29
CA THR A 26 21.86 17.69 -29.90
C THR A 26 20.89 18.71 -29.34
N LYS A 27 19.60 18.34 -29.27
CA LYS A 27 18.55 19.18 -28.67
C LYS A 27 18.99 19.54 -27.24
N LYS A 28 19.32 20.81 -26.98
CA LYS A 28 19.64 21.29 -25.63
C LYS A 28 18.38 21.19 -24.78
N SER A 29 18.42 20.29 -23.78
CA SER A 29 17.43 20.26 -22.70
C SER A 29 17.52 21.59 -21.93
N ILE A 30 16.39 22.31 -21.78
CA ILE A 30 16.33 23.53 -20.97
C ILE A 30 16.08 23.10 -19.52
N SER A 31 17.12 23.14 -18.69
CA SER A 31 17.01 22.93 -17.25
C SER A 31 16.40 24.19 -16.60
N THR A 32 15.19 24.08 -16.06
CA THR A 32 14.52 25.19 -15.35
C THR A 32 14.87 25.10 -13.87
N VAL A 33 15.46 26.16 -13.30
CA VAL A 33 15.75 26.24 -11.85
C VAL A 33 14.53 26.84 -11.15
N ILE A 34 13.83 26.04 -10.33
CA ILE A 34 12.68 26.49 -9.55
C ILE A 34 13.12 26.65 -8.09
N LYS A 35 12.94 27.86 -7.54
CA LYS A 35 13.13 28.14 -6.10
C LYS A 35 11.92 27.62 -5.33
N ILE A 36 12.03 26.43 -4.75
CA ILE A 36 10.94 25.86 -3.94
C ILE A 36 11.29 26.07 -2.46
N LYS A 37 10.60 27.00 -1.80
CA LYS A 37 10.61 27.14 -0.34
C LYS A 37 9.86 25.95 0.26
N ARG A 38 10.51 24.80 0.26
CA ARG A 38 10.00 23.61 0.90
C ARG A 38 10.42 23.68 2.37
N ASP A 39 9.44 23.72 3.27
CA ASP A 39 9.69 23.57 4.70
C ASP A 39 10.57 22.32 4.92
N ARG A 40 11.75 22.52 5.51
CA ARG A 40 12.74 21.46 5.69
C ARG A 40 12.36 20.52 6.83
N ASN A 41 11.41 20.91 7.66
CA ASN A 41 11.03 20.11 8.84
C ASN A 41 10.14 18.90 8.51
N GLU A 42 9.55 18.84 7.32
CA GLU A 42 8.62 17.75 6.95
C GLU A 42 9.24 16.69 6.02
N ARG A 43 10.45 16.95 5.48
CA ARG A 43 11.05 16.10 4.43
C ARG A 43 12.16 15.16 4.90
N ASP A 44 12.56 15.25 6.16
CA ASP A 44 13.61 14.37 6.72
C ASP A 44 13.04 13.09 7.37
N TYR A 45 11.70 12.97 7.45
CA TYR A 45 11.01 11.78 7.97
C TYR A 45 10.23 11.00 6.90
N ILE A 46 10.66 11.10 5.63
CA ILE A 46 10.09 10.35 4.50
C ILE A 46 11.20 9.52 3.85
N GLY A 47 11.06 8.19 3.95
CA GLY A 47 12.08 7.23 3.54
C GLY A 47 11.95 5.90 4.29
N PHE A 48 13.07 5.16 4.44
CA PHE A 48 13.13 3.86 5.13
C PHE A 48 12.57 3.89 6.57
N ALA A 49 12.64 5.03 7.26
CA ALA A 49 12.09 5.23 8.60
C ALA A 49 10.58 4.94 8.68
N THR A 50 9.85 5.12 7.58
CA THR A 50 8.39 4.87 7.51
C THR A 50 8.05 3.45 7.09
N LEU A 51 9.03 2.63 6.66
CA LEU A 51 8.76 1.27 6.17
C LEU A 51 8.12 0.35 7.21
N PRO A 52 8.54 0.34 8.49
CA PRO A 52 7.86 -0.49 9.49
C PRO A 52 6.37 -0.16 9.58
N GLU A 53 6.04 1.13 9.54
CA GLU A 53 4.66 1.62 9.56
C GLU A 53 3.91 1.29 8.27
N GLN A 54 4.58 1.35 7.11
CA GLN A 54 4.01 0.91 5.83
C GLN A 54 3.72 -0.59 5.82
N VAL A 55 4.64 -1.42 6.32
CA VAL A 55 4.47 -2.87 6.41
C VAL A 55 3.35 -3.20 7.39
N HIS A 56 3.32 -2.59 8.57
CA HIS A 56 2.25 -2.74 9.56
C HIS A 56 0.89 -2.42 8.95
N ARG A 57 0.71 -1.20 8.41
CA ARG A 57 -0.55 -0.77 7.79
C ARG A 57 -0.95 -1.67 6.61
N LYS A 58 0.02 -2.11 5.79
CA LYS A 58 -0.24 -2.99 4.65
C LYS A 58 -0.65 -4.38 5.09
N SER A 59 -0.04 -4.94 6.14
CA SER A 59 -0.39 -6.25 6.70
C SER A 59 -1.77 -6.21 7.35
N VAL A 60 -2.08 -5.19 8.16
CA VAL A 60 -3.41 -5.03 8.77
C VAL A 60 -4.49 -4.84 7.71
N LYS A 61 -4.23 -4.05 6.66
CA LYS A 61 -5.18 -3.86 5.56
C LYS A 61 -5.41 -5.13 4.73
N ARG A 62 -4.37 -5.94 4.52
CA ARG A 62 -4.49 -7.24 3.86
C ARG A 62 -5.25 -8.25 4.71
N GLY A 63 -5.15 -8.11 6.04
CA GLY A 63 -5.69 -9.08 6.98
C GLY A 63 -4.76 -10.29 7.14
N PHE A 64 -5.29 -11.29 7.82
CA PHE A 64 -4.58 -12.51 8.15
C PHE A 64 -5.52 -13.69 7.93
N ASP A 65 -4.97 -14.78 7.41
CA ASP A 65 -5.68 -16.05 7.32
C ASP A 65 -5.38 -16.87 8.58
N PHE A 66 -6.43 -17.34 9.24
CA PHE A 66 -6.32 -18.18 10.42
C PHE A 66 -7.13 -19.46 10.22
N THR A 67 -6.57 -20.59 10.63
CA THR A 67 -7.29 -21.87 10.74
C THR A 67 -7.38 -22.24 12.21
N LEU A 68 -8.60 -22.45 12.70
CA LEU A 68 -8.87 -22.80 14.09
C LEU A 68 -9.68 -24.10 14.15
N MET A 69 -9.30 -24.98 15.08
CA MET A 69 -10.07 -26.19 15.41
C MET A 69 -10.56 -26.09 16.85
N VAL A 70 -11.84 -26.38 17.07
CA VAL A 70 -12.45 -26.36 18.39
C VAL A 70 -12.90 -27.76 18.74
N VAL A 71 -12.42 -28.29 19.87
CA VAL A 71 -12.68 -29.66 20.35
C VAL A 71 -13.15 -29.60 21.80
N GLY A 72 -13.97 -30.58 22.20
CA GLY A 72 -14.48 -30.71 23.57
C GLY A 72 -15.83 -31.41 23.60
N GLU A 73 -16.28 -31.79 24.80
CA GLU A 73 -17.56 -32.48 25.02
C GLU A 73 -18.76 -31.69 24.49
N SER A 74 -19.84 -32.42 24.16
CA SER A 74 -21.08 -31.81 23.69
C SER A 74 -21.67 -30.86 24.76
N GLY A 75 -22.29 -29.77 24.34
CA GLY A 75 -22.93 -28.81 25.27
C GLY A 75 -22.01 -27.76 25.90
N LEU A 76 -20.67 -27.85 25.79
CA LEU A 76 -19.73 -26.84 26.34
C LEU A 76 -19.79 -25.45 25.68
N GLY A 77 -20.66 -25.24 24.69
CA GLY A 77 -20.76 -23.96 24.00
C GLY A 77 -19.73 -23.72 22.90
N LYS A 78 -19.10 -24.77 22.34
CA LYS A 78 -18.17 -24.66 21.19
C LYS A 78 -18.77 -23.91 20.00
N SER A 79 -20.00 -24.27 19.62
CA SER A 79 -20.74 -23.60 18.55
C SER A 79 -21.11 -22.16 18.93
N THR A 80 -21.45 -21.93 20.20
CA THR A 80 -21.74 -20.59 20.73
C THR A 80 -20.52 -19.68 20.65
N LEU A 81 -19.34 -20.15 21.06
CA LEU A 81 -18.09 -19.40 20.98
C LEU A 81 -17.79 -18.97 19.55
N ILE A 82 -17.89 -19.90 18.59
CA ILE A 82 -17.65 -19.60 17.18
C ILE A 82 -18.66 -18.59 16.64
N ASN A 83 -19.94 -18.76 16.96
CA ASN A 83 -20.98 -17.83 16.55
C ASN A 83 -20.79 -16.43 17.16
N SER A 84 -20.37 -16.35 18.43
CA SER A 84 -20.05 -15.09 19.10
C SER A 84 -18.78 -14.43 18.53
N LEU A 85 -17.75 -15.20 18.21
CA LEU A 85 -16.49 -14.69 17.65
C LEU A 85 -16.71 -14.05 16.27
N PHE A 86 -17.55 -14.66 15.44
CA PHE A 86 -17.85 -14.19 14.09
C PHE A 86 -19.17 -13.41 13.97
N LEU A 87 -19.86 -13.15 15.08
CA LEU A 87 -21.16 -12.47 15.14
C LEU A 87 -22.16 -13.02 14.12
N GLY A 88 -22.21 -14.33 13.96
CA GLY A 88 -22.99 -14.99 12.90
C GLY A 88 -23.52 -16.35 13.33
N ASP A 89 -24.58 -16.81 12.66
CA ASP A 89 -25.10 -18.16 12.85
C ASP A 89 -24.57 -19.09 11.75
N LEU A 90 -23.34 -19.59 11.96
CA LEU A 90 -22.58 -20.34 10.97
C LEU A 90 -23.06 -21.79 10.81
N TYR A 91 -24.04 -22.23 11.59
CA TYR A 91 -24.47 -23.63 11.64
C TYR A 91 -25.87 -23.90 11.05
N LYS A 92 -26.63 -22.87 10.64
CA LYS A 92 -28.02 -23.02 10.14
C LYS A 92 -28.19 -23.97 8.95
N GLY A 93 -27.16 -24.10 8.10
CA GLY A 93 -27.19 -24.90 6.88
C GLY A 93 -26.39 -26.21 6.95
N ARG A 94 -25.93 -26.62 8.14
CA ARG A 94 -25.08 -27.81 8.28
C ARG A 94 -25.85 -29.06 7.88
N LYS A 95 -25.46 -29.69 6.77
CA LYS A 95 -25.85 -31.06 6.41
C LYS A 95 -24.85 -32.02 7.05
N ILE A 96 -25.33 -32.87 7.95
CA ILE A 96 -24.51 -33.94 8.51
C ILE A 96 -24.58 -35.08 7.48
N PRO A 97 -23.44 -35.53 6.92
CA PRO A 97 -23.45 -36.68 6.02
C PRO A 97 -23.94 -37.91 6.80
N ASP A 98 -24.77 -38.72 6.15
CA ASP A 98 -25.21 -39.99 6.71
C ASP A 98 -23.99 -40.88 6.92
N ILE A 99 -23.92 -41.50 8.10
CA ILE A 99 -22.85 -42.45 8.45
C ILE A 99 -23.35 -43.81 7.97
N GLU A 100 -22.73 -44.37 6.94
CA GLU A 100 -22.98 -45.73 6.44
C GLU A 100 -22.32 -46.78 7.33
#